data_AF-A0A3C2C1C7-F1
#
_entry.id   AF-A0A3C2C1C7-F1
#
_cell.length_a   1.000
_cell.length_b   1.000
_cell.length_c   1.000
_cell.angle_alpha   90.00
_cell.angle_beta   90.00
_cell.angle_gamma   90.00
#
_symmetry.space_group_name_H-M   'P 1'
#
loop_
_entity.id
_entity.type
_entity.pdbx_description
1 polymer ?
#
loop_
_entity_poly.entity_id
_entity_poly.type
_entity_poly.pdbx_seq_one_letter_code
_entity_poly.pdbx_strand_id
1 'polypeptide(L)'
;MTAPPAPAAPPRAFSRANLAATLAGGYLPLFIAVLVVFLPLLWMVLSSFKQPGEIVTLDLKLLPEALNPDNYKVAMTTVPFGQFFLNSTIVTVVGAGIKVLLAILTAYA
;
A
#
# COMPACT_ATOMS: atom_id res chain seq x y z
N MET A 1 54.14 26.01 -19.92
CA MET A 1 53.13 26.07 -18.83
C MET A 1 51.75 26.18 -19.47
N THR A 2 51.07 25.05 -19.68
CA THR A 2 49.71 25.02 -20.24
C THR A 2 48.71 25.16 -19.10
N ALA A 3 47.78 26.11 -19.21
CA ALA A 3 46.76 26.35 -18.20
C ALA A 3 45.89 25.09 -17.99
N PRO A 4 45.47 24.80 -16.75
CA PRO A 4 44.59 23.66 -16.48
C PRO A 4 43.23 23.84 -17.19
N PRO A 5 42.63 22.75 -17.68
CA PRO A 5 41.33 22.80 -18.34
C PRO A 5 40.26 23.35 -17.40
N ALA A 6 39.43 24.27 -17.91
CA ALA A 6 38.36 24.88 -17.14
C ALA A 6 37.38 23.80 -16.61
N PRO A 7 36.92 23.90 -15.36
CA PRO A 7 36.01 22.92 -14.77
C PRO A 7 34.68 22.87 -15.52
N ALA A 8 34.18 21.65 -15.76
CA ALA A 8 32.91 21.41 -16.43
C ALA A 8 31.76 22.08 -15.65
N ALA A 9 30.91 22.82 -16.37
CA ALA A 9 29.79 23.53 -15.75
C ALA A 9 28.80 22.55 -15.08
N PRO A 10 28.28 22.87 -13.89
CA PRO A 10 27.38 21.97 -13.17
C PRO A 10 26.08 21.75 -13.94
N PRO A 11 25.48 20.54 -13.85
CA PRO A 11 24.22 20.23 -14.51
C PRO A 11 23.11 21.18 -14.02
N ARG A 12 22.42 21.83 -14.95
CA ARG A 12 21.32 22.76 -14.62
C ARG A 12 20.16 21.98 -14.01
N ALA A 13 19.92 22.16 -12.71
CA ALA A 13 18.92 21.43 -11.94
C ALA A 13 17.50 21.45 -12.57
N PHE A 14 17.13 22.51 -13.30
CA PHE A 14 15.80 22.69 -13.90
C PHE A 14 15.76 22.56 -15.43
N SER A 15 16.68 21.81 -16.03
CA SER A 15 16.58 21.47 -17.46
C SER A 15 15.36 20.58 -17.72
N ARG A 16 14.64 20.80 -18.82
CA ARG A 16 13.53 19.93 -19.26
C ARG A 16 13.94 18.46 -19.37
N ALA A 17 15.19 18.20 -19.75
CA ALA A 17 15.75 16.85 -19.82
C ALA A 17 15.87 16.20 -18.43
N ASN A 18 16.27 16.97 -17.41
CA ASN A 18 16.37 16.48 -16.04
C ASN A 18 14.98 16.23 -15.44
N LEU A 19 14.01 17.11 -15.70
CA LEU A 19 12.63 16.92 -15.29
C LEU A 19 11.99 15.68 -15.93
N ALA A 20 12.18 15.49 -17.24
CA ALA A 20 11.71 14.30 -17.95
C ALA A 20 12.36 13.02 -17.41
N ALA A 21 13.67 13.05 -17.12
CA ALA A 21 14.38 11.92 -16.55
C ALA A 21 13.89 11.57 -15.12
N THR A 22 13.65 12.57 -14.26
CA THR A 22 13.11 12.34 -12.91
C THR A 22 11.65 11.83 -12.97
N LEU A 23 10.82 12.37 -13.86
CA LEU A 23 9.44 11.93 -14.06
C LEU A 23 9.38 10.49 -14.59
N ALA A 24 10.15 10.18 -15.63
CA ALA A 24 10.15 8.86 -16.25
C ALA A 24 10.87 7.79 -15.38
N GLY A 25 11.98 8.14 -14.74
CA GLY A 25 12.79 7.19 -13.96
C GLY A 25 12.36 7.01 -12.51
N GLY A 26 11.75 8.03 -11.89
CA GLY A 26 11.33 7.99 -10.49
C GLY A 26 9.82 7.93 -10.33
N TYR A 27 9.12 8.95 -10.81
CA TYR A 27 7.69 9.12 -10.52
C TYR A 27 6.78 8.13 -11.26
N LEU A 28 7.10 7.79 -12.51
CA LEU A 28 6.29 6.86 -13.30
C LEU A 28 6.28 5.44 -12.71
N PRO A 29 7.44 4.82 -12.37
CA PRO A 29 7.46 3.53 -11.67
C PRO A 29 6.75 3.58 -10.31
N LEU A 30 6.92 4.67 -9.56
CA LEU A 30 6.24 4.86 -8.27
C LEU A 30 4.71 4.90 -8.45
N PHE A 31 4.23 5.64 -9.45
CA PHE A 31 2.81 5.71 -9.76
C PHE A 31 2.24 4.35 -10.16
N ILE A 32 2.96 3.59 -10.99
CA ILE A 32 2.56 2.23 -11.37
C ILE A 32 2.53 1.32 -10.15
N ALA A 33 3.53 1.37 -9.27
CA ALA A 33 3.57 0.58 -8.04
C ALA A 33 2.37 0.89 -7.14
N VAL A 34 2.01 2.18 -7.00
CA VAL A 34 0.79 2.60 -6.29
C VAL A 34 -0.44 1.99 -6.92
N LEU A 35 -0.62 2.07 -8.24
CA LEU A 35 -1.79 1.47 -8.90
C LEU A 35 -1.87 -0.04 -8.68
N VAL A 36 -0.77 -0.76 -8.82
CA VAL A 36 -0.71 -2.23 -8.64
C VAL A 36 -1.13 -2.64 -7.22
N VAL A 37 -0.75 -1.85 -6.22
CA VAL A 37 -1.08 -2.15 -4.81
C VAL A 37 -2.48 -1.66 -4.45
N PHE A 38 -2.85 -0.43 -4.83
CA PHE A 38 -4.08 0.20 -4.35
C PHE A 38 -5.33 -0.22 -5.13
N LEU A 39 -5.21 -0.55 -6.41
CA LEU A 39 -6.37 -0.95 -7.22
C LEU A 39 -7.07 -2.22 -6.69
N PRO A 40 -6.37 -3.31 -6.34
CA PRO A 40 -7.02 -4.48 -5.73
C PRO A 40 -7.60 -4.18 -4.34
N LEU A 41 -6.96 -3.31 -3.55
CA LEU A 41 -7.48 -2.88 -2.25
C LEU A 41 -8.76 -2.07 -2.39
N LEU A 42 -8.81 -1.14 -3.35
CA LEU A 42 -10.00 -0.37 -3.69
C LEU A 42 -11.12 -1.30 -4.15
N TRP A 43 -10.81 -2.27 -5.01
CA TRP A 43 -11.77 -3.28 -5.44
C TRP A 43 -12.34 -4.08 -4.27
N MET A 44 -11.50 -4.48 -3.32
CA MET A 44 -11.92 -5.21 -2.12
C MET A 44 -12.89 -4.38 -1.26
N VAL A 45 -12.59 -3.09 -1.07
CA VAL A 45 -13.47 -2.18 -0.32
C VAL A 45 -14.79 -1.94 -1.06
N LEU A 46 -14.76 -1.70 -2.37
CA LEU A 46 -16.00 -1.50 -3.13
C LEU A 46 -16.86 -2.79 -3.15
N SER A 47 -16.21 -3.95 -3.22
CA SER A 47 -16.89 -5.24 -3.22
C SER A 47 -17.49 -5.62 -1.87
N SER A 48 -16.94 -5.14 -0.74
CA SER A 48 -17.52 -5.39 0.58
C SER A 48 -18.88 -4.72 0.78
N PHE A 49 -19.21 -3.71 -0.03
CA PHE A 49 -20.52 -3.05 -0.02
C PHE A 49 -21.51 -3.59 -1.07
N LYS A 50 -21.09 -4.49 -1.98
CA LYS A 50 -21.97 -5.06 -3.02
C LYS A 50 -22.98 -6.04 -2.40
N GLN A 51 -24.14 -6.18 -3.02
CA GLN A 51 -25.15 -7.17 -2.64
C GLN A 51 -24.66 -8.59 -2.98
N PRO A 52 -25.03 -9.63 -2.21
CA PRO A 52 -24.60 -11.01 -2.46
C PRO A 52 -24.92 -11.52 -3.88
N GLY A 53 -26.03 -11.06 -4.48
CA GLY A 53 -26.43 -11.39 -5.85
C GLY A 53 -25.67 -10.65 -6.95
N GLU A 54 -25.01 -9.53 -6.65
CA GLU A 54 -24.24 -8.74 -7.61
C GLU A 54 -22.83 -9.30 -7.84
N ILE A 55 -22.30 -10.06 -6.87
CA ILE A 55 -20.94 -10.64 -6.91
C ILE A 55 -20.86 -11.77 -7.94
N VAL A 56 -21.98 -12.45 -8.23
CA VAL A 56 -22.07 -13.62 -9.13
C VAL A 56 -22.66 -13.22 -10.49
N THR A 57 -22.23 -12.09 -11.04
CA THR A 57 -22.61 -11.64 -12.38
C THR A 57 -21.38 -11.51 -13.27
N LEU A 58 -21.54 -11.78 -14.58
CA LEU A 58 -20.47 -11.60 -15.58
C LEU A 58 -20.16 -10.11 -15.83
N ASP A 59 -20.98 -9.20 -15.28
CA ASP A 59 -20.80 -7.77 -15.40
C ASP A 59 -19.77 -7.28 -14.38
N LEU A 60 -18.57 -6.96 -14.86
CA LEU A 60 -17.51 -6.29 -14.09
C LEU A 60 -17.92 -4.85 -13.73
N LYS A 61 -18.79 -4.68 -12.74
CA LYS A 61 -19.15 -3.37 -12.19
C LYS A 61 -18.13 -2.95 -11.13
N LEU A 62 -17.39 -1.87 -11.42
CA LEU A 62 -16.40 -1.28 -10.51
C LEU A 62 -17.07 -0.67 -9.27
N LEU A 63 -18.18 0.05 -9.45
CA LEU A 63 -18.94 0.66 -8.36
C LEU A 63 -20.13 -0.22 -7.96
N PRO A 64 -20.47 -0.28 -6.66
CA PRO A 64 -21.69 -0.93 -6.19
C PRO A 64 -22.93 -0.16 -6.67
N GLU A 65 -24.03 -0.85 -6.99
CA GLU A 65 -25.30 -0.19 -7.36
C GLU A 65 -25.98 0.44 -6.12
N ALA A 66 -25.84 -0.23 -4.97
CA ALA A 66 -26.28 0.26 -3.68
C ALA A 66 -25.24 -0.05 -2.61
N LEU A 67 -25.02 0.88 -1.68
CA LEU A 67 -24.15 0.64 -0.53
C LEU A 67 -24.87 -0.27 0.48
N ASN A 68 -24.33 -1.47 0.71
CA ASN A 68 -24.86 -2.42 1.70
C ASN A 68 -23.96 -2.54 2.94
N PRO A 69 -24.21 -1.77 4.02
CA PRO A 69 -23.47 -1.91 5.28
C PRO A 69 -23.87 -3.17 6.07
N ASP A 70 -25.00 -3.83 5.75
CA ASP A 70 -25.44 -5.03 6.47
C ASP A 70 -24.47 -6.20 6.29
N ASN A 71 -23.69 -6.21 5.20
CA ASN A 71 -22.61 -7.18 4.99
C ASN A 71 -21.63 -7.22 6.17
N TYR A 72 -21.31 -6.08 6.79
CA TYR A 72 -20.44 -6.03 7.97
C TYR A 72 -21.13 -6.60 9.21
N LYS A 73 -22.43 -6.34 9.38
CA LYS A 73 -23.21 -6.88 10.49
C LYS A 73 -23.33 -8.40 10.40
N VAL A 74 -23.58 -8.93 9.20
CA VAL A 74 -23.59 -10.36 8.93
C VAL A 74 -22.20 -10.94 9.22
N ALA A 75 -21.13 -10.39 8.64
CA ALA A 75 -19.77 -10.88 8.87
C ALA A 75 -19.37 -10.91 10.35
N MET A 76 -19.77 -9.90 11.14
CA MET A 76 -19.50 -9.84 12.58
C MET A 76 -20.31 -10.84 13.42
N THR A 77 -21.42 -11.36 12.90
CA THR A 77 -22.31 -12.30 13.60
C THR A 77 -22.18 -13.74 13.12
N THR A 78 -21.71 -13.98 11.89
CA THR A 78 -21.47 -15.33 11.35
C THR A 78 -20.32 -16.04 12.03
N VAL A 79 -19.30 -15.30 12.48
CA VAL A 79 -18.11 -15.85 13.15
C VAL A 79 -17.79 -15.03 14.40
N PRO A 80 -17.06 -15.58 15.38
CA PRO A 80 -16.62 -14.84 16.57
C PRO A 80 -15.46 -13.89 16.21
N PHE A 81 -15.72 -12.92 15.32
CA PHE A 81 -14.73 -12.00 14.76
C PHE A 81 -13.96 -11.25 15.84
N GLY A 82 -14.66 -10.80 16.90
CA GLY A 82 -14.04 -10.12 18.04
C GLY A 82 -13.00 -10.99 18.77
N GLN A 83 -13.25 -12.30 18.90
CA GLN A 83 -12.29 -13.22 19.50
C GLN A 83 -11.08 -13.42 18.60
N PHE A 84 -11.28 -13.58 17.30
CA PHE A 84 -10.18 -13.70 16.33
C PHE A 84 -9.30 -12.45 16.33
N PHE A 85 -9.92 -11.27 16.29
CA PHE A 85 -9.20 -10.00 16.34
C PHE A 85 -8.41 -9.85 17.64
N LEU A 86 -8.99 -10.19 18.79
CA LEU A 86 -8.32 -10.11 20.08
C LEU A 86 -7.15 -11.10 20.16
N ASN A 87 -7.35 -12.35 19.75
CA ASN A 87 -6.32 -13.38 19.74
C ASN A 87 -5.13 -12.95 18.88
N SER A 88 -5.38 -12.45 17.66
CA SER A 88 -4.33 -11.94 16.77
C SER A 88 -3.62 -10.74 17.38
N THR A 89 -4.35 -9.80 17.97
CA THR A 89 -3.77 -8.61 18.61
C THR A 89 -2.81 -9.01 19.74
N ILE A 90 -3.23 -9.92 20.62
CA ILE A 90 -2.40 -10.41 21.73
C ILE A 90 -1.13 -11.06 21.18
N VAL A 91 -1.26 -11.99 20.22
CA VAL A 91 -0.11 -12.70 19.63
C VAL A 91 0.85 -11.73 18.95
N THR A 92 0.33 -10.76 18.18
CA THR A 92 1.15 -9.77 17.49
C THR A 92 1.88 -8.85 18.47
N VAL A 93 1.19 -8.32 19.48
CA VAL A 93 1.80 -7.40 20.46
C VAL A 93 2.86 -8.11 21.30
N VAL A 94 2.55 -9.28 21.84
CA VAL A 94 3.52 -10.05 22.64
C VAL A 94 4.71 -10.47 21.79
N GLY A 95 4.45 -11.01 20.59
CA GLY A 95 5.49 -11.46 19.68
C GLY A 95 6.38 -10.31 19.18
N ALA A 96 5.80 -9.19 18.77
CA ALA A 96 6.55 -8.01 18.35
C ALA A 96 7.32 -7.40 19.52
N GLY A 97 6.74 -7.33 20.71
CA GLY A 97 7.38 -6.83 21.91
C GLY A 97 8.63 -7.64 22.28
N ILE A 98 8.52 -8.97 22.28
CA ILE A 98 9.67 -9.86 22.51
C ILE A 98 10.73 -9.66 21.43
N LYS A 99 10.34 -9.59 20.14
CA LYS A 99 11.28 -9.36 19.03
C LYS A 99 12.04 -8.06 19.19
N VAL A 100 11.36 -6.96 19.53
CA VAL A 100 11.99 -5.65 19.74
C VAL A 100 12.94 -5.69 20.93
N LEU A 101 12.52 -6.29 22.05
CA LEU A 101 13.38 -6.44 23.23
C LEU A 101 14.66 -7.20 22.90
N LEU A 102 14.53 -8.36 22.25
CA LEU A 102 15.68 -9.15 21.84
C LEU A 102 16.57 -8.39 20.85
N ALA A 103 15.97 -7.73 19.85
CA ALA A 103 16.71 -6.94 18.87
C ALA A 103 17.56 -5.85 19.54
N ILE A 104 17.04 -5.18 20.56
CA ILE A 104 17.80 -4.17 21.33
C ILE A 104 18.97 -4.82 22.07
N LEU A 105 18.73 -5.94 22.77
CA LEU A 105 19.76 -6.65 23.53
C LEU A 105 20.89 -7.17 22.62
N THR A 106 20.54 -7.67 21.43
CA THR A 106 21.52 -8.18 20.45
C THR A 106 22.19 -7.10 19.62
N ALA A 107 21.61 -5.90 19.51
CA ALA A 107 22.20 -4.84 18.70
C ALA A 107 23.49 -4.26 19.33
N TYR A 108 23.65 -4.40 20.65
CA TYR A 108 24.80 -3.88 21.40
C TYR A 108 25.83 -4.94 21.81
N ALA A 109 25.45 -6.22 21.81
CA ALA A 109 26.33 -7.34 22.12
C ALA A 109 27.10 -7.81 20.88
#